data_AF-A0A9D8IQC5-F1
#
_entry.id   AF-A0A9D8IQC5-F1
#
_cell.length_a   1.000
_cell.length_b   1.000
_cell.length_c   1.000
_cell.angle_alpha   90.00
_cell.angle_beta   90.00
_cell.angle_gamma   90.00
#
_symmetry.space_group_name_H-M   'P 1'
#
loop_
_entity.id
_entity.type
_entity.pdbx_description
1 polymer ?
#
loop_
_entity_poly.entity_id
_entity_poly.type
_entity_poly.pdbx_seq_one_letter_code
_entity_poly.pdbx_strand_id
1 'polypeptide(L)'
;MLREDLADRPESLAVLEKISRAVARLDSIVVDVLRFARTSCGRRERRGVLELVEEALASCEAERSAAGVEVRVEIDPALELSADSSAITQAIVNLVRNAIDAIRETPGASPRVRIDAARRERLDADGRRVPVTMIGVEDGGPGIDESIVDRIFTPFVTTRESGTGLGLAIVHRIVDAHSGAVTIAARSPSGGARIELLLPASEPEIDAGADGGESATRDRLGDGGASAHDGSRVAHAHAGSTGNGTAACAPAPNPLDQGGELDHAVAERMRRTRRRLREQMPGG
;
A
#
# COMPACT_ATOMS: atom_id res chain seq x y z
N MET A 1 28.64 1.55 -28.02
CA MET A 1 28.79 2.63 -29.01
C MET A 1 29.36 3.89 -28.38
N LEU A 2 28.60 4.90 -27.93
CA LEU A 2 29.17 6.20 -27.48
C LEU A 2 30.21 6.11 -26.34
N ARG A 3 30.11 5.13 -25.45
CA ARG A 3 31.05 4.91 -24.34
C ARG A 3 32.37 4.28 -24.81
N GLU A 4 32.32 3.45 -25.85
CA GLU A 4 33.50 2.83 -26.49
C GLU A 4 34.22 3.85 -27.38
N ASP A 5 33.47 4.72 -28.06
CA ASP A 5 34.02 5.78 -28.93
C ASP A 5 34.73 6.91 -28.15
N LEU A 6 34.48 7.01 -26.83
CA LEU A 6 35.04 8.04 -25.96
C LEU A 6 36.08 7.48 -24.97
N ALA A 7 36.47 6.21 -25.10
CA ALA A 7 37.40 5.52 -24.19
C ALA A 7 38.72 6.30 -23.96
N ASP A 8 39.21 7.00 -24.99
CA ASP A 8 40.49 7.73 -24.96
C ASP A 8 40.37 9.17 -24.41
N ARG A 9 39.16 9.61 -24.03
CA ARG A 9 38.86 10.98 -23.59
C ARG A 9 38.24 10.98 -22.19
N PRO A 10 39.06 10.94 -21.13
CA PRO A 10 38.57 10.78 -19.74
C PRO A 10 37.63 11.91 -19.29
N GLU A 11 37.86 13.15 -19.74
CA GLU A 11 36.96 14.27 -19.45
C GLU A 11 35.58 14.11 -20.11
N SER A 12 35.54 13.64 -21.37
CA SER A 12 34.30 13.39 -22.09
C SER A 12 33.53 12.19 -21.52
N LEU A 13 34.24 11.15 -21.06
CA LEU A 13 33.63 10.04 -20.31
C LEU A 13 33.01 10.52 -19.00
N ALA A 14 33.70 11.37 -18.24
CA ALA A 14 33.16 11.92 -17.00
C ALA A 14 31.88 12.74 -17.22
N VAL A 15 31.82 13.52 -18.32
CA VAL A 15 30.61 14.23 -18.73
C VAL A 15 29.51 13.25 -19.17
N LEU A 16 29.84 12.22 -19.96
CA LEU A 16 28.90 11.19 -20.38
C LEU A 16 28.31 10.42 -19.18
N GLU A 17 29.10 10.11 -18.15
CA GLU A 17 28.61 9.49 -16.91
C GLU A 17 27.64 10.40 -16.17
N LYS A 18 27.94 11.70 -16.09
CA LYS A 18 27.05 12.66 -15.44
C LYS A 18 25.71 12.76 -16.18
N ILE A 19 25.76 12.86 -17.51
CA ILE A 19 24.57 12.89 -18.35
C ILE A 19 23.77 11.58 -18.22
N SER A 20 24.43 10.43 -18.28
CA SER A 20 23.77 9.12 -18.18
C SER A 20 23.06 8.95 -16.83
N ARG A 21 23.69 9.35 -15.73
CA ARG A 21 23.06 9.37 -14.40
C ARG A 21 21.89 10.35 -14.34
N ALA A 22 22.01 11.53 -14.94
CA ALA A 22 20.93 12.51 -15.00
C ALA A 22 19.72 11.97 -15.79
N VAL A 23 19.94 11.30 -16.92
CA VAL A 23 18.89 10.67 -17.73
C VAL A 23 18.20 9.55 -16.94
N ALA A 24 18.97 8.65 -16.31
CA ALA A 24 18.40 7.58 -15.48
C ALA A 24 17.55 8.12 -14.32
N ARG A 25 17.99 9.24 -13.71
CA ARG A 25 17.24 9.93 -12.65
C ARG A 25 15.97 10.59 -13.19
N LEU A 26 16.00 11.19 -14.38
CA LEU A 26 14.79 11.77 -14.98
C LEU A 26 13.77 10.68 -15.33
N ASP A 27 14.23 9.55 -15.86
CA ASP A 27 13.36 8.41 -16.17
C ASP A 27 12.68 7.87 -14.90
N SER A 28 13.43 7.70 -13.80
CA SER A 28 12.85 7.28 -12.52
C SER A 28 11.84 8.28 -11.97
N ILE A 29 12.13 9.59 -12.06
CA ILE A 29 11.18 10.65 -11.67
C ILE A 29 9.90 10.57 -12.51
N VAL A 30 10.01 10.43 -13.83
CA VAL A 30 8.83 10.34 -14.72
C VAL A 30 7.99 9.12 -14.38
N VAL A 31 8.61 7.95 -14.22
CA VAL A 31 7.92 6.71 -13.83
C VAL A 31 7.20 6.87 -12.49
N ASP A 32 7.87 7.48 -11.50
CA ASP A 32 7.30 7.68 -10.17
C ASP A 32 6.18 8.72 -10.17
N VAL A 33 6.29 9.81 -10.95
CA VAL A 33 5.22 10.79 -11.13
C VAL A 33 4.01 10.15 -11.81
N LEU A 34 4.21 9.33 -12.84
CA LEU A 34 3.12 8.59 -13.49
C LEU A 34 2.47 7.56 -12.55
N ARG A 35 3.25 6.93 -11.66
CA ARG A 35 2.73 6.02 -10.62
C ARG A 35 1.92 6.80 -9.57
N PHE A 36 2.44 7.95 -9.13
CA PHE A 36 1.78 8.84 -8.19
C PHE A 36 0.46 9.38 -8.75
N ALA A 37 0.44 9.80 -10.01
CA ALA A 37 -0.76 10.30 -10.69
C ALA A 37 -1.84 9.22 -10.87
N ARG A 38 -1.43 7.97 -11.16
CA ARG A 38 -2.35 6.82 -11.33
C ARG A 38 -2.85 6.23 -10.01
N THR A 39 -2.37 6.70 -8.86
CA THR A 39 -2.79 6.22 -7.54
C THR A 39 -4.26 6.61 -7.32
N SER A 40 -5.14 5.74 -7.83
CA SER A 40 -6.59 5.77 -7.74
C SER A 40 -6.96 4.50 -7.00
N CYS A 41 -7.71 4.59 -5.91
CA CYS A 41 -8.22 3.39 -5.25
C CYS A 41 -9.23 2.72 -6.18
N GLY A 42 -8.88 1.55 -6.67
CA GLY A 42 -9.77 0.61 -7.31
C GLY A 42 -10.74 -0.04 -6.31
N ARG A 43 -11.35 -1.13 -6.74
CA ARG A 43 -12.33 -1.86 -5.94
C ARG A 43 -11.64 -2.59 -4.79
N ARG A 44 -12.17 -2.44 -3.57
CA ARG A 44 -11.70 -3.21 -2.41
C ARG A 44 -12.20 -4.65 -2.50
N GLU A 45 -11.32 -5.60 -2.23
CA GLU A 45 -11.61 -7.03 -2.16
C GLU A 45 -10.92 -7.64 -0.94
N ARG A 46 -11.46 -8.77 -0.45
CA ARG A 46 -10.78 -9.58 0.59
C ARG A 46 -9.63 -10.34 -0.07
N ARG A 47 -8.42 -10.17 0.45
CA ARG A 47 -7.22 -10.91 0.03
C ARG A 47 -6.35 -11.28 1.21
N GLY A 48 -5.62 -12.39 1.08
CA GLY A 48 -4.59 -12.80 2.02
C GLY A 48 -3.41 -11.84 2.00
N VAL A 49 -2.94 -11.42 3.18
CA VAL A 49 -1.78 -10.53 3.31
C VAL A 49 -0.52 -11.20 2.75
N LEU A 50 -0.36 -12.50 2.96
CA LEU A 50 0.78 -13.26 2.46
C LEU A 50 0.88 -13.19 0.93
N GLU A 51 -0.24 -13.38 0.22
CA GLU A 51 -0.29 -13.28 -1.25
C GLU A 51 0.18 -11.92 -1.75
N LEU A 52 -0.29 -10.83 -1.13
CA LEU A 52 0.10 -9.47 -1.51
C LEU A 52 1.60 -9.22 -1.31
N VAL A 53 2.18 -9.79 -0.24
CA VAL A 53 3.61 -9.71 0.04
C VAL A 53 4.41 -10.54 -0.98
N GLU A 54 3.95 -11.75 -1.32
CA GLU A 54 4.59 -12.59 -2.33
C GLU A 54 4.58 -11.94 -3.72
N GLU A 55 3.45 -11.35 -4.14
CA GLU A 55 3.34 -10.59 -5.40
C GLU A 55 4.32 -9.39 -5.41
N ALA A 56 4.44 -8.69 -4.28
CA ALA A 56 5.37 -7.57 -4.15
C ALA A 56 6.84 -8.02 -4.22
N LEU A 57 7.18 -9.16 -3.59
CA LEU A 57 8.52 -9.72 -3.63
C LEU A 57 8.90 -10.22 -5.02
N ALA A 58 7.98 -10.88 -5.73
CA ALA A 58 8.17 -11.29 -7.12
C ALA A 58 8.47 -10.07 -8.02
N SER A 59 7.81 -8.93 -7.76
CA SER A 59 8.02 -7.67 -8.50
C SER A 59 9.37 -7.00 -8.21
N CYS A 60 10.08 -7.43 -7.15
CA CYS A 60 11.38 -6.88 -6.74
C CYS A 60 12.53 -7.89 -6.88
N GLU A 61 12.29 -9.05 -7.51
CA GLU A 61 13.23 -10.16 -7.50
C GLU A 61 14.57 -9.81 -8.17
N ALA A 62 14.53 -9.06 -9.28
CA ALA A 62 15.74 -8.64 -9.98
C ALA A 62 16.59 -7.70 -9.12
N GLU A 63 15.99 -6.69 -8.49
CA GLU A 63 16.68 -5.76 -7.61
C GLU A 63 17.21 -6.45 -6.34
N ARG A 64 16.42 -7.36 -5.76
CA ARG A 64 16.79 -8.13 -4.56
C ARG A 64 17.98 -9.03 -4.82
N SER A 65 17.95 -9.78 -5.92
CA SER A 65 19.04 -10.68 -6.33
C SER A 65 20.31 -9.90 -6.69
N ALA A 66 20.19 -8.76 -7.39
CA ALA A 66 21.34 -7.91 -7.71
C ALA A 66 22.00 -7.30 -6.45
N ALA A 67 21.21 -6.99 -5.42
CA ALA A 67 21.70 -6.45 -4.16
C ALA A 67 22.14 -7.53 -3.14
N GLY A 68 21.90 -8.82 -3.43
CA GLY A 68 22.22 -9.91 -2.51
C GLY A 68 21.43 -9.88 -1.20
N VAL A 69 20.20 -9.35 -1.23
CA VAL A 69 19.36 -9.16 -0.03
C VAL A 69 18.53 -10.41 0.26
N GLU A 70 18.65 -10.92 1.48
CA GLU A 70 17.82 -12.00 2.03
C GLU A 70 16.52 -11.42 2.61
N VAL A 71 15.37 -11.96 2.20
CA VAL A 71 14.06 -11.54 2.74
C VAL A 71 13.46 -12.68 3.54
N ARG A 72 13.06 -12.38 4.78
CA ARG A 72 12.34 -13.31 5.67
C ARG A 72 10.91 -12.83 5.87
N VAL A 73 9.95 -13.68 5.56
CA VAL A 73 8.51 -13.39 5.69
C VAL A 73 7.94 -14.18 6.87
N GLU A 74 7.28 -13.48 7.79
CA GLU A 74 6.65 -14.03 8.99
C GLU A 74 5.18 -13.56 9.05
N ILE A 75 4.34 -14.22 8.26
CA ILE A 75 2.93 -13.85 8.09
C ILE A 75 2.09 -15.11 8.24
N ASP A 76 1.01 -15.01 9.03
CA ASP A 76 -0.01 -16.05 9.10
C ASP A 76 -0.74 -16.14 7.73
N PRO A 77 -0.73 -17.31 7.05
CA PRO A 77 -1.43 -17.49 5.78
C PRO A 77 -2.94 -17.21 5.84
N ALA A 78 -3.56 -17.31 7.02
CA ALA A 78 -4.99 -17.02 7.22
C ALA A 78 -5.28 -15.52 7.43
N LEU A 79 -4.26 -14.66 7.50
CA LEU A 79 -4.45 -13.24 7.72
C LEU A 79 -4.93 -12.56 6.45
N GLU A 80 -6.15 -12.02 6.49
CA GLU A 80 -6.76 -11.30 5.37
C GLU A 80 -6.99 -9.81 5.67
N LEU A 81 -7.12 -9.03 4.59
CA LEU A 81 -7.49 -7.62 4.65
C LEU A 81 -8.43 -7.25 3.50
N SER A 82 -9.31 -6.26 3.71
CA SER A 82 -10.17 -5.70 2.66
C SER A 82 -9.55 -4.41 2.12
N ALA A 83 -9.00 -4.47 0.90
CA ALA A 83 -8.36 -3.31 0.26
C ALA A 83 -8.34 -3.46 -1.26
N ASP A 84 -7.92 -2.38 -1.93
CA ASP A 84 -7.44 -2.49 -3.30
C ASP A 84 -6.08 -3.20 -3.29
N SER A 85 -6.10 -4.48 -3.67
CA SER A 85 -4.94 -5.36 -3.72
C SER A 85 -3.79 -4.76 -4.52
N SER A 86 -4.08 -4.16 -5.68
CA SER A 86 -3.05 -3.58 -6.53
C SER A 86 -2.35 -2.38 -5.87
N ALA A 87 -3.11 -1.55 -5.17
CA ALA A 87 -2.57 -0.42 -4.44
C ALA A 87 -1.75 -0.89 -3.22
N ILE A 88 -2.24 -1.84 -2.43
CA ILE A 88 -1.48 -2.36 -1.27
C ILE A 88 -0.19 -3.06 -1.71
N THR A 89 -0.24 -3.90 -2.75
CA THR A 89 0.95 -4.52 -3.34
C THR A 89 1.95 -3.44 -3.77
N GLN A 90 1.49 -2.36 -4.41
CA GLN A 90 2.36 -1.23 -4.78
C GLN A 90 2.97 -0.50 -3.58
N ALA A 91 2.24 -0.36 -2.47
CA ALA A 91 2.80 0.19 -1.23
C ALA A 91 3.90 -0.72 -0.67
N ILE A 92 3.68 -2.03 -0.65
CA ILE A 92 4.67 -3.01 -0.19
C ILE A 92 5.91 -3.00 -1.10
N VAL A 93 5.74 -2.97 -2.42
CA VAL A 93 6.85 -2.83 -3.40
C VAL A 93 7.71 -1.60 -3.10
N ASN A 94 7.08 -0.45 -2.83
CA ASN A 94 7.82 0.77 -2.51
C ASN A 94 8.59 0.65 -1.19
N LEU A 95 8.03 0.00 -0.17
CA LEU A 95 8.73 -0.26 1.08
C LEU A 95 9.92 -1.22 0.88
N VAL A 96 9.72 -2.31 0.15
CA VAL A 96 10.78 -3.30 -0.12
C VAL A 96 11.91 -2.68 -0.94
N ARG A 97 11.61 -1.90 -1.98
CA ARG A 97 12.63 -1.17 -2.74
C ARG A 97 13.37 -0.17 -1.87
N ASN A 98 12.66 0.55 -1.01
CA ASN A 98 13.30 1.45 -0.07
C ASN A 98 14.25 0.72 0.89
N ALA A 99 13.88 -0.47 1.37
CA ALA A 99 14.73 -1.30 2.21
C ALA A 99 15.99 -1.78 1.46
N ILE A 100 15.83 -2.29 0.24
CA ILE A 100 16.95 -2.76 -0.62
C ILE A 100 17.93 -1.62 -0.89
N ASP A 101 17.44 -0.45 -1.25
CA ASP A 101 18.27 0.73 -1.52
C ASP A 101 19.01 1.19 -0.26
N ALA A 102 18.35 1.22 0.90
CA ALA A 102 18.98 1.60 2.17
C ALA A 102 20.18 0.69 2.51
N ILE A 103 20.02 -0.62 2.29
CA ILE A 103 21.08 -1.61 2.50
C ILE A 103 22.20 -1.41 1.48
N ARG A 104 21.85 -1.29 0.19
CA ARG A 104 22.83 -1.20 -0.91
C ARG A 104 23.72 0.03 -0.82
N GLU A 105 23.14 1.16 -0.41
CA GLU A 105 23.85 2.44 -0.28
C GLU A 105 24.71 2.53 1.00
N THR A 106 24.61 1.54 1.91
CA THR A 106 25.28 1.56 3.21
C THR A 106 26.34 0.45 3.31
N PRO A 107 27.64 0.79 3.26
CA PRO A 107 28.71 -0.18 3.44
C PRO A 107 28.61 -0.91 4.79
N GLY A 108 28.61 -2.24 4.77
CA GLY A 108 28.55 -3.07 5.98
C GLY A 108 27.15 -3.22 6.59
N ALA A 109 26.10 -2.69 5.96
CA ALA A 109 24.73 -2.97 6.37
C ALA A 109 24.40 -4.47 6.32
N SER A 110 23.49 -4.92 7.19
CA SER A 110 23.04 -6.30 7.15
C SER A 110 22.16 -6.51 5.93
N PRO A 111 22.45 -7.47 5.02
CA PRO A 111 21.71 -7.66 3.78
C PRO A 111 20.41 -8.42 4.02
N ARG A 112 19.61 -7.95 4.97
CA ARG A 112 18.42 -8.64 5.47
C ARG A 112 17.24 -7.70 5.53
N VAL A 113 16.11 -8.19 5.07
CA VAL A 113 14.80 -7.56 5.21
C VAL A 113 13.86 -8.54 5.89
N ARG A 114 13.13 -8.08 6.90
CA ARG A 114 12.05 -8.83 7.55
C ARG A 114 10.72 -8.20 7.19
N ILE A 115 9.77 -9.04 6.80
CA ILE A 115 8.38 -8.64 6.56
C ILE A 115 7.51 -9.47 7.48
N ASP A 116 6.71 -8.81 8.31
CA ASP A 116 5.76 -9.47 9.21
C ASP A 116 4.40 -8.79 9.14
N ALA A 117 3.36 -9.53 9.49
CA ALA A 117 2.02 -8.99 9.56
C ALA A 117 1.21 -9.64 10.67
N ALA A 118 0.37 -8.84 11.34
CA ALA A 118 -0.46 -9.33 12.43
C ALA A 118 -1.67 -8.44 12.67
N ARG A 119 -2.71 -9.01 13.29
CA ARG A 119 -3.78 -8.22 13.90
C ARG A 119 -3.22 -7.46 15.11
N ARG A 120 -3.62 -6.20 15.24
CA ARG A 120 -3.30 -5.28 16.33
C ARG A 120 -4.54 -4.46 16.68
N GLU A 121 -4.48 -3.75 17.79
CA GLU A 121 -5.45 -2.72 18.14
C GLU A 121 -4.76 -1.36 18.08
N ARG A 122 -5.48 -0.34 17.60
CA ARG A 122 -5.05 1.06 17.74
C ARG A 122 -6.14 1.86 18.42
N LEU A 123 -5.76 2.96 19.07
CA LEU A 123 -6.74 3.94 19.51
C LEU A 123 -7.19 4.81 18.35
N ASP A 124 -8.49 5.03 18.23
CA ASP A 124 -9.06 6.05 17.35
C ASP A 124 -8.98 7.46 18.00
N ALA A 125 -9.60 8.44 17.35
CA ALA A 125 -9.61 9.82 17.84
C ALA A 125 -10.30 9.95 19.21
N ASP A 126 -11.32 9.12 19.44
CA ASP A 126 -12.17 9.08 20.63
C ASP A 126 -11.58 8.19 21.74
N GLY A 127 -10.42 7.59 21.51
CA GLY A 127 -9.75 6.72 22.49
C GLY A 127 -10.32 5.31 22.55
N ARG A 128 -11.09 4.88 21.54
CA ARG A 128 -11.58 3.51 21.43
C ARG A 128 -10.54 2.62 20.75
N ARG A 129 -10.40 1.39 21.23
CA ARG A 129 -9.57 0.37 20.59
C ARG A 129 -10.30 -0.14 19.35
N VAL A 130 -9.68 0.02 18.20
CA VAL A 130 -10.18 -0.48 16.92
C VAL A 130 -9.20 -1.51 16.35
N PRO A 131 -9.69 -2.63 15.82
CA PRO A 131 -8.84 -3.65 15.23
C PRO A 131 -8.22 -3.13 13.93
N VAL A 132 -6.94 -3.44 13.74
CA VAL A 132 -6.17 -3.12 12.54
C VAL A 132 -5.33 -4.31 12.11
N THR A 133 -5.08 -4.43 10.81
CA THR A 133 -4.03 -5.29 10.27
C THR A 133 -2.77 -4.45 10.12
N MET A 134 -1.71 -4.85 10.83
CA MET A 134 -0.38 -4.27 10.69
C MET A 134 0.42 -5.09 9.67
N ILE A 135 1.09 -4.41 8.74
CA ILE A 135 2.10 -4.98 7.83
C ILE A 135 3.39 -4.19 8.06
N GLY A 136 4.44 -4.85 8.55
CA GLY A 136 5.74 -4.25 8.86
C GLY A 136 6.80 -4.67 7.85
N VAL A 137 7.61 -3.71 7.41
CA VAL A 137 8.84 -3.95 6.65
C VAL A 137 10.01 -3.37 7.44
N GLU A 138 10.99 -4.21 7.74
CA GLU A 138 12.18 -3.87 8.50
C GLU A 138 13.44 -4.21 7.72
N ASP A 139 14.39 -3.28 7.67
CA ASP A 139 15.68 -3.45 7.01
C ASP A 139 16.85 -3.44 7.99
N GLY A 140 17.98 -3.98 7.52
CA GLY A 140 19.28 -3.92 8.19
C GLY A 140 20.16 -2.76 7.77
N GLY A 141 19.56 -1.70 7.21
CA GLY A 141 20.24 -0.49 6.75
C GLY A 141 20.61 0.47 7.90
N PRO A 142 20.85 1.76 7.62
CA PRO A 142 21.34 2.74 8.59
C PRO A 142 20.23 3.33 9.48
N GLY A 143 18.97 2.98 9.25
CA GLY A 143 17.81 3.59 9.89
C GLY A 143 17.38 4.90 9.25
N ILE A 144 16.54 5.65 9.95
CA ILE A 144 16.00 6.94 9.51
C ILE A 144 16.44 8.01 10.51
N ASP A 145 17.05 9.09 10.00
CA ASP A 145 17.43 10.25 10.81
C ASP A 145 16.20 10.92 11.44
N GLU A 146 16.25 11.20 12.74
CA GLU A 146 15.15 11.77 13.51
C GLU A 146 14.67 13.13 12.95
N SER A 147 15.57 13.91 12.35
CA SER A 147 15.28 15.24 11.79
C SER A 147 14.36 15.21 10.57
N ILE A 148 14.32 14.08 9.84
CA ILE A 148 13.51 13.94 8.63
C ILE A 148 12.22 13.18 8.84
N VAL A 149 12.02 12.52 9.98
CA VAL A 149 10.91 11.55 10.15
C VAL A 149 9.54 12.20 9.98
N ASP A 150 9.36 13.45 10.43
CA ASP A 150 8.09 14.17 10.29
C ASP A 150 7.77 14.56 8.83
N ARG A 151 8.77 14.53 7.94
CA ARG A 151 8.65 14.99 6.55
C ARG A 151 8.95 13.90 5.52
N ILE A 152 9.33 12.70 5.95
CA ILE A 152 9.77 11.63 5.05
C ILE A 152 8.65 11.10 4.15
N PHE A 153 7.40 11.38 4.49
CA PHE A 153 6.22 11.07 3.66
C PHE A 153 5.82 12.20 2.71
N THR A 154 6.45 13.36 2.81
CA THR A 154 6.23 14.48 1.90
C THR A 154 6.86 14.17 0.54
N PRO A 155 6.16 14.43 -0.58
CA PRO A 155 6.74 14.24 -1.92
C PRO A 155 8.09 14.94 -2.08
N PHE A 156 9.01 14.28 -2.80
CA PHE A 156 10.36 14.78 -3.12
C PHE A 156 11.31 14.92 -1.93
N VAL A 157 10.91 14.49 -0.73
CA VAL A 157 11.82 14.39 0.42
C VAL A 157 12.61 13.09 0.32
N THR A 158 13.93 13.21 0.23
CA THR A 158 14.87 12.09 0.18
C THR A 158 16.23 12.54 0.66
N THR A 159 16.94 11.67 1.37
CA THR A 159 18.35 11.85 1.73
C THR A 159 19.30 11.11 0.78
N ARG A 160 18.74 10.36 -0.18
CA ARG A 160 19.50 9.54 -1.13
C ARG A 160 19.84 10.31 -2.39
N GLU A 161 21.07 10.14 -2.89
CA GLU A 161 21.55 10.81 -4.11
C GLU A 161 20.75 10.40 -5.36
N SER A 162 20.38 9.12 -5.48
CA SER A 162 19.59 8.56 -6.58
C SER A 162 18.07 8.53 -6.33
N GLY A 163 17.62 8.88 -5.13
CA GLY A 163 16.21 8.80 -4.75
C GLY A 163 15.36 9.90 -5.39
N THR A 164 14.15 9.56 -5.81
CA THR A 164 13.14 10.52 -6.29
C THR A 164 12.38 11.18 -5.13
N GLY A 165 12.38 10.55 -3.95
CA GLY A 165 11.59 10.97 -2.79
C GLY A 165 10.08 10.75 -2.93
N LEU A 166 9.64 9.97 -3.94
CA LEU A 166 8.22 9.71 -4.16
C LEU A 166 7.72 8.40 -3.54
N GLY A 167 8.61 7.43 -3.28
CA GLY A 167 8.22 6.11 -2.80
C GLY A 167 7.37 6.13 -1.52
N LEU A 168 7.84 6.81 -0.46
CA LEU A 168 7.10 6.90 0.80
C LEU A 168 5.87 7.81 0.71
N ALA A 169 5.88 8.82 -0.16
CA ALA A 169 4.69 9.62 -0.44
C ALA A 169 3.58 8.79 -1.10
N ILE A 170 3.94 7.89 -2.02
CA ILE A 170 3.01 6.94 -2.63
C ILE A 170 2.45 5.97 -1.57
N VAL A 171 3.31 5.42 -0.71
CA VAL A 171 2.88 4.57 0.42
C VAL A 171 1.87 5.30 1.31
N HIS A 172 2.18 6.53 1.72
CA HIS A 172 1.30 7.33 2.56
C HIS A 172 -0.06 7.56 1.89
N ARG A 173 -0.07 7.97 0.62
CA ARG A 173 -1.31 8.21 -0.15
C ARG A 173 -2.17 6.95 -0.27
N ILE A 174 -1.54 5.80 -0.55
CA ILE A 174 -2.24 4.53 -0.65
C ILE A 174 -2.89 4.19 0.69
N VAL A 175 -2.13 4.25 1.79
CA VAL A 175 -2.64 3.89 3.12
C VAL A 175 -3.72 4.87 3.61
N ASP A 176 -3.56 6.16 3.37
CA ASP A 176 -4.57 7.18 3.72
C ASP A 176 -5.89 6.94 2.96
N ALA A 177 -5.82 6.60 1.67
CA ALA A 177 -6.99 6.24 0.87
C ALA A 177 -7.65 4.90 1.31
N HIS A 178 -6.94 4.11 2.13
CA HIS A 178 -7.46 2.94 2.83
C HIS A 178 -7.91 3.22 4.27
N SER A 179 -8.01 4.49 4.66
CA SER A 179 -8.33 4.92 6.03
C SER A 179 -7.37 4.37 7.09
N GLY A 180 -6.15 4.06 6.68
CA GLY A 180 -5.09 3.54 7.52
C GLY A 180 -4.15 4.62 8.06
N ALA A 181 -3.04 4.17 8.62
CA ALA A 181 -1.94 5.04 9.05
C ALA A 181 -0.60 4.38 8.74
N VAL A 182 0.42 5.19 8.43
CA VAL A 182 1.80 4.72 8.30
C VAL A 182 2.57 5.17 9.54
N THR A 183 3.34 4.27 10.13
CA THR A 183 4.18 4.60 11.30
C THR A 183 5.61 4.11 11.09
N ILE A 184 6.54 4.73 11.80
CA ILE A 184 7.95 4.37 11.82
C ILE A 184 8.28 3.99 13.26
N ALA A 185 8.81 2.78 13.45
CA ALA A 185 9.19 2.32 14.78
C ALA A 185 10.35 3.17 15.31
N ALA A 186 10.31 3.52 16.59
CA ALA A 186 11.36 4.33 17.22
C ALA A 186 12.71 3.62 17.25
N ARG A 187 12.70 2.28 17.27
CA ARG A 187 13.89 1.43 17.16
C ARG A 187 13.55 0.18 16.34
N SER A 188 14.47 -0.21 15.48
CA SER A 188 14.47 -1.50 14.79
C SER A 188 15.40 -2.46 15.54
N PRO A 189 14.95 -3.67 15.91
CA PRO A 189 15.83 -4.74 16.39
C PRO A 189 17.02 -5.03 15.47
N SER A 190 16.84 -4.86 14.16
CA SER A 190 17.90 -5.03 13.15
C SER A 190 18.85 -3.84 13.02
N GLY A 191 18.60 -2.73 13.73
CA GLY A 191 19.41 -1.51 13.68
C GLY A 191 19.10 -0.58 12.50
N GLY A 192 18.26 -1.01 11.56
CA GLY A 192 17.85 -0.21 10.40
C GLY A 192 16.51 0.49 10.59
N ALA A 193 15.72 0.62 9.51
CA ALA A 193 14.40 1.22 9.59
C ALA A 193 13.31 0.16 9.70
N ARG A 194 12.24 0.47 10.43
CA ARG A 194 11.00 -0.34 10.43
C ARG A 194 9.81 0.56 10.15
N ILE A 195 9.13 0.30 9.04
CA ILE A 195 7.95 1.03 8.60
C ILE A 195 6.75 0.10 8.67
N GLU A 196 5.67 0.56 9.30
CA GLU A 196 4.46 -0.23 9.55
C GLU A 196 3.25 0.43 8.90
N LEU A 197 2.54 -0.34 8.08
CA LEU A 197 1.24 0.02 7.53
C LEU A 197 0.16 -0.49 8.47
N LEU A 198 -0.68 0.41 8.99
CA LEU A 198 -1.81 0.08 9.87
C LEU A 198 -3.11 0.26 9.08
N LEU A 199 -3.68 -0.83 8.60
CA LEU A 199 -4.91 -0.82 7.80
C LEU A 199 -6.09 -1.23 8.68
N PRO A 200 -7.29 -0.62 8.54
CA PRO A 200 -8.48 -1.08 9.24
C PRO A 200 -8.67 -2.58 9.04
N ALA A 201 -8.90 -3.31 10.13
CA ALA A 201 -9.25 -4.71 10.00
C ALA A 201 -10.60 -4.80 9.27
N SER A 202 -10.71 -5.68 8.29
CA SER A 202 -12.01 -6.14 7.83
C SER A 202 -12.77 -6.63 9.06
N GLU A 203 -13.90 -6.01 9.39
CA GLU A 203 -14.83 -6.65 10.30
C GLU A 203 -15.20 -7.99 9.66
N PRO A 204 -15.24 -9.10 10.43
CA PRO A 204 -15.98 -10.26 9.96
C PRO A 204 -17.40 -9.75 9.70
N GLU A 205 -17.92 -9.95 8.49
CA GLU A 205 -19.35 -9.87 8.27
C GLU A 205 -19.95 -10.88 9.25
N ILE A 206 -20.43 -10.40 10.40
CA ILE A 206 -21.30 -11.21 11.23
C ILE A 206 -22.52 -11.40 10.36
N ASP A 207 -22.70 -12.63 9.89
CA ASP A 207 -23.85 -13.07 9.11
C ASP A 207 -25.10 -12.70 9.93
N ALA A 208 -25.70 -11.57 9.58
CA ALA A 208 -26.81 -10.99 10.31
C ALA A 208 -28.06 -11.81 9.99
N GLY A 209 -28.29 -12.84 10.79
CA GLY A 209 -29.63 -13.36 11.09
C GLY A 209 -30.28 -14.17 9.98
N ALA A 210 -29.88 -15.45 9.90
CA ALA A 210 -30.88 -16.49 9.75
C ALA A 210 -31.73 -16.56 11.03
N ASP A 211 -32.82 -15.80 11.12
CA ASP A 211 -34.01 -16.21 11.91
C ASP A 211 -35.28 -15.37 11.64
N GLY A 212 -36.42 -16.06 11.49
CA GLY A 212 -37.79 -15.55 11.61
C GLY A 212 -38.47 -15.07 10.30
N GLY A 213 -39.53 -15.70 9.78
CA GLY A 213 -40.36 -16.74 10.36
C GLY A 213 -41.45 -17.26 9.42
N GLU A 214 -42.06 -18.33 9.90
CA GLU A 214 -43.20 -19.04 9.33
C GLU A 214 -44.38 -18.13 8.98
N SER A 215 -45.03 -18.41 7.85
CA SER A 215 -46.47 -18.18 7.69
C SER A 215 -47.06 -19.25 6.78
N ALA A 216 -47.58 -20.29 7.42
CA ALA A 216 -48.64 -21.10 6.84
C ALA A 216 -49.98 -20.42 7.11
N THR A 217 -50.75 -20.09 6.06
CA THR A 217 -52.20 -20.28 6.05
C THR A 217 -52.79 -20.16 4.63
N ARG A 218 -53.32 -21.30 4.15
CA ARG A 218 -54.63 -21.50 3.50
C ARG A 218 -54.96 -20.83 2.14
N ASP A 219 -55.11 -21.74 1.17
CA ASP A 219 -56.41 -22.10 0.54
C ASP A 219 -56.96 -21.17 -0.56
N ARG A 220 -56.95 -21.65 -1.82
CA ARG A 220 -58.16 -21.85 -2.64
C ARG A 220 -57.86 -22.41 -4.04
N LEU A 221 -58.76 -23.31 -4.42
CA LEU A 221 -58.92 -24.00 -5.71
C LEU A 221 -59.19 -23.06 -6.90
N GLY A 222 -58.94 -23.53 -8.12
CA GLY A 222 -59.50 -22.93 -9.33
C GLY A 222 -58.96 -23.45 -10.67
N ASP A 223 -59.44 -24.64 -11.05
CA ASP A 223 -59.60 -25.26 -12.38
C ASP A 223 -59.34 -24.47 -13.69
N GLY A 224 -58.91 -25.20 -14.74
CA GLY A 224 -59.43 -25.01 -16.10
C GLY A 224 -58.49 -24.58 -17.24
N GLY A 225 -57.95 -25.58 -17.97
CA GLY A 225 -58.22 -25.79 -19.41
C GLY A 225 -57.71 -24.84 -20.53
N ALA A 226 -56.95 -25.46 -21.43
CA ALA A 226 -57.03 -25.38 -22.91
C ALA A 226 -56.01 -24.55 -23.72
N SER A 227 -55.37 -25.33 -24.62
CA SER A 227 -54.49 -25.05 -25.76
C SER A 227 -55.09 -24.17 -26.86
N ALA A 228 -54.25 -23.35 -27.53
CA ALA A 228 -54.02 -23.40 -28.99
C ALA A 228 -52.98 -22.36 -29.48
N HIS A 229 -52.39 -22.68 -30.63
CA HIS A 229 -51.14 -22.19 -31.23
C HIS A 229 -51.15 -20.84 -31.98
N ASP A 230 -49.92 -20.33 -32.12
CA ASP A 230 -49.27 -19.63 -33.26
C ASP A 230 -49.35 -18.09 -33.37
N GLY A 231 -48.16 -17.48 -33.58
CA GLY A 231 -48.01 -16.03 -33.79
C GLY A 231 -46.68 -15.41 -33.32
N SER A 232 -45.57 -15.72 -34.00
CA SER A 232 -44.48 -14.80 -34.41
C SER A 232 -44.21 -13.48 -33.61
N ARG A 233 -43.01 -13.37 -32.98
CA ARG A 233 -42.01 -12.25 -33.07
C ARG A 233 -41.28 -11.85 -31.75
N VAL A 234 -39.94 -11.95 -31.84
CA VAL A 234 -38.90 -10.95 -31.46
C VAL A 234 -38.57 -10.68 -29.97
N ALA A 235 -37.31 -11.02 -29.64
CA ALA A 235 -36.30 -10.38 -28.77
C ALA A 235 -36.68 -9.88 -27.35
N HIS A 236 -36.07 -10.49 -26.33
CA HIS A 236 -34.91 -9.98 -25.57
C HIS A 236 -34.71 -10.82 -24.30
N ALA A 237 -33.48 -11.28 -24.06
CA ALA A 237 -33.13 -12.08 -22.90
C ALA A 237 -33.06 -11.23 -21.63
N HIS A 238 -33.84 -11.62 -20.62
CA HIS A 238 -33.64 -11.25 -19.23
C HIS A 238 -32.43 -12.00 -18.66
N ALA A 239 -31.51 -11.27 -18.05
CA ALA A 239 -30.68 -11.75 -16.96
C ALA A 239 -30.85 -10.76 -15.80
N GLY A 240 -31.56 -11.21 -14.76
CA GLY A 240 -31.69 -10.49 -13.50
C GLY A 240 -30.33 -10.44 -12.81
N SER A 241 -29.78 -9.24 -12.75
CA SER A 241 -28.61 -8.89 -11.94
C SER A 241 -29.06 -8.71 -10.50
N THR A 242 -28.70 -9.66 -9.62
CA THR A 242 -28.69 -9.44 -8.17
C THR A 242 -27.56 -8.47 -7.85
N GLY A 243 -27.95 -7.28 -7.38
CA GLY A 243 -27.04 -6.20 -7.05
C GLY A 243 -26.10 -6.58 -5.89
N ASN A 244 -24.82 -6.71 -6.21
CA ASN A 244 -23.76 -6.77 -5.21
C ASN A 244 -23.41 -5.32 -4.82
N GLY A 245 -23.65 -4.96 -3.56
CA GLY A 245 -23.39 -3.62 -3.02
C GLY A 245 -21.91 -3.32 -2.92
N THR A 246 -21.28 -2.89 -4.01
CA THR A 246 -19.89 -2.43 -4.03
C THR A 246 -19.83 -0.95 -3.63
N ALA A 247 -19.25 -0.66 -2.47
CA ALA A 247 -18.92 0.71 -2.08
C ALA A 247 -17.73 1.22 -2.91
N ALA A 248 -18.01 2.10 -3.87
CA ALA A 248 -16.98 2.83 -4.60
C ALA A 248 -16.37 3.93 -3.71
N CYS A 249 -15.05 4.00 -3.66
CA CYS A 249 -14.34 5.09 -2.98
C CYS A 249 -14.46 6.38 -3.81
N ALA A 250 -14.73 7.51 -3.16
CA ALA A 250 -14.81 8.80 -3.85
C ALA A 250 -13.43 9.21 -4.41
N PRO A 251 -13.36 9.76 -5.64
CA PRO A 251 -12.08 10.19 -6.22
C PRO A 251 -11.53 11.41 -5.45
N ALA A 252 -10.23 11.37 -5.12
CA ALA A 252 -9.51 12.50 -4.52
C ALA A 252 -9.26 13.63 -5.54
N PRO A 253 -9.20 14.91 -5.11
CA PRO A 253 -8.95 16.05 -5.99
C PRO A 253 -7.53 16.07 -6.59
N ASN A 254 -7.39 16.76 -7.73
CA ASN A 254 -6.18 16.81 -8.56
C ASN A 254 -5.02 17.59 -7.88
N PRO A 255 -3.77 17.11 -7.87
CA PRO A 255 -2.71 17.65 -6.98
C PRO A 255 -2.13 19.01 -7.38
N LEU A 256 -2.47 19.57 -8.54
CA LEU A 256 -1.90 20.85 -8.99
C LEU A 256 -2.51 22.08 -8.29
N ASP A 257 -3.48 21.89 -7.40
CA ASP A 257 -4.26 22.99 -6.81
C ASP A 257 -4.05 23.19 -5.29
N GLN A 258 -3.27 22.34 -4.60
CA GLN A 258 -3.28 22.28 -3.11
C GLN A 258 -1.90 22.21 -2.42
N GLY A 259 -0.85 22.73 -3.03
CA GLY A 259 0.54 22.61 -2.53
C GLY A 259 0.89 23.30 -1.19
N GLY A 260 -0.08 23.84 -0.43
CA GLY A 260 0.18 24.59 0.81
C GLY A 260 -0.55 24.12 2.07
N GLU A 261 -1.73 23.51 1.95
CA GLU A 261 -2.56 23.16 3.13
C GLU A 261 -2.35 21.72 3.63
N LEU A 262 -1.89 20.81 2.77
CA LEU A 262 -1.60 19.42 3.12
C LEU A 262 -0.42 19.31 4.09
N ASP A 263 0.57 20.21 4.02
CA ASP A 263 1.79 20.15 4.83
C ASP A 263 1.54 20.37 6.33
N HIS A 264 0.56 21.21 6.70
CA HIS A 264 0.32 21.53 8.10
C HIS A 264 -0.60 20.50 8.79
N ALA A 265 -1.66 20.08 8.10
CA ALA A 265 -2.60 19.09 8.64
C ALA A 265 -1.94 17.70 8.83
N VAL A 266 -1.04 17.31 7.92
CA VAL A 266 -0.30 16.04 7.97
C VAL A 266 0.68 16.02 9.15
N ALA A 267 1.49 17.08 9.30
CA ALA A 267 2.43 17.20 10.41
C ALA A 267 1.71 17.23 11.77
N GLU A 268 0.55 17.87 11.85
CA GLU A 268 -0.23 17.96 13.10
C GLU A 268 -0.87 16.61 13.48
N ARG A 269 -1.36 15.84 12.50
CA ARG A 269 -1.94 14.51 12.74
C ARG A 269 -0.86 13.51 13.19
N MET A 270 0.34 13.56 12.62
CA MET A 270 1.49 12.74 13.04
C MET A 270 2.00 13.10 14.44
N ARG A 271 2.07 14.40 14.78
CA ARG A 271 2.42 14.86 16.14
C ARG A 271 1.44 14.39 17.20
N ARG A 272 0.14 14.41 16.89
CA ARG A 272 -0.92 13.93 17.81
C ARG A 272 -0.81 12.42 18.03
N THR A 273 -0.54 11.64 16.98
CA THR A 273 -0.35 10.18 17.10
C THR A 273 0.93 9.83 17.87
N ARG A 274 2.05 10.53 17.61
CA ARG A 274 3.33 10.33 18.33
C ARG A 274 3.25 10.68 19.81
N ARG A 275 2.58 11.79 20.15
CA ARG A 275 2.37 12.21 21.54
C ARG A 275 1.55 11.17 22.32
N ARG A 276 0.47 10.65 21.72
CA ARG A 276 -0.40 9.64 22.35
C ARG A 276 0.30 8.29 22.54
N LEU A 277 1.22 7.89 21.66
CA LEU A 277 1.98 6.65 21.81
C LEU A 277 3.10 6.77 22.87
N ARG A 278 3.74 7.95 23.00
CA ARG A 278 4.70 8.21 24.09
C ARG A 278 4.04 8.22 25.48
N GLU A 279 2.77 8.63 25.55
CA GLU A 279 1.99 8.66 26.80
C GLU A 279 1.41 7.28 27.20
N GLN A 280 1.51 6.26 26.34
CA GLN A 280 0.92 4.91 26.55
C GLN A 280 1.93 3.78 26.82
N MET A 281 3.24 4.06 26.82
CA MET A 281 4.22 3.07 27.28
C MET A 281 4.45 3.21 28.78
N PRO A 282 4.16 2.18 29.61
CA PRO A 282 4.54 2.21 31.02
C PRO A 282 6.07 2.17 31.09
N GLY A 283 6.66 3.10 31.84
CA GLY A 283 8.09 3.07 32.14
C GLY A 283 8.44 1.78 32.89
N GLY A 284 9.34 1.00 32.30
CA GLY A 284 9.94 -0.21 32.85
C GLY A 284 11.26 -0.48 32.16
#